data_AF-A0AAQ0D6P9-F1
#
_entry.id   AF-A0AAQ0D6P9-F1
#
_cell.length_a   1.000
_cell.length_b   1.000
_cell.length_c   1.000
_cell.angle_alpha   90.00
_cell.angle_beta   90.00
_cell.angle_gamma   90.00
#
_symmetry.space_group_name_H-M   'P 1'
#
loop_
_entity.id
_entity.type
_entity.pdbx_description
1 polymer ?
#
loop_
_entity_poly.entity_id
_entity_poly.type
_entity_poly.pdbx_seq_one_letter_code
_entity_poly.pdbx_strand_id
1 'polypeptide(L)'
;MHKKKINIVSIQMVKEKVMWYPERKVSSPENAAKIMREFVGPSDREVFVLLSLNTKNEPTHIEKVSVGSLNASIIHPREVFKSAILSNAANIILGHNHPSGHPLNIVS
;
A
#
# COMPACT_ATOMS: atom_id res chain seq x y z
N MET A 1 17.31 -7.85 -42.31
CA MET A 1 17.03 -7.59 -40.88
C MET A 1 15.69 -8.20 -40.51
N HIS A 2 15.62 -9.03 -39.47
CA HIS A 2 14.35 -9.58 -39.00
C HIS A 2 13.54 -8.47 -38.31
N LYS A 3 12.37 -8.11 -38.88
CA LYS A 3 11.48 -7.11 -38.29
C LYS A 3 10.95 -7.65 -36.94
N LYS A 4 11.15 -6.89 -35.86
CA LYS A 4 10.56 -7.16 -34.54
C LYS A 4 9.31 -6.30 -34.35
N LYS A 5 8.31 -6.81 -33.61
CA LYS A 5 7.08 -6.10 -33.27
C LYS A 5 7.16 -5.58 -31.83
N ILE A 6 6.44 -4.50 -31.53
CA ILE A 6 6.25 -3.96 -30.17
C ILE A 6 4.75 -3.82 -29.90
N ASN A 7 4.33 -4.02 -28.65
CA ASN A 7 2.94 -3.84 -28.23
C ASN A 7 2.70 -2.39 -27.80
N ILE A 8 1.55 -1.84 -28.19
CA ILE A 8 1.03 -0.58 -27.62
C ILE A 8 0.17 -0.97 -26.42
N VAL A 9 0.48 -0.44 -25.25
CA VAL A 9 -0.16 -0.82 -23.98
C VAL A 9 -0.63 0.41 -23.21
N SER A 10 -1.70 0.25 -22.43
CA SER A 10 -2.17 1.22 -21.43
C SER A 10 -2.32 0.51 -20.08
N ILE A 11 -1.87 1.14 -19.00
CA ILE A 11 -2.07 0.66 -17.63
C ILE A 11 -2.98 1.65 -16.92
N GLN A 12 -3.95 1.15 -16.16
CA GLN A 12 -4.91 1.96 -15.42
C GLN A 12 -5.09 1.42 -14.00
N MET A 13 -5.28 2.33 -13.05
CA MET A 13 -5.69 2.01 -11.69
C MET A 13 -7.21 2.07 -11.61
N VAL A 14 -7.82 1.05 -11.01
CA VAL A 14 -9.28 0.97 -10.83
C VAL A 14 -9.63 1.29 -9.39
N LYS A 15 -10.57 2.21 -9.19
CA LYS A 15 -11.08 2.55 -7.85
C LYS A 15 -12.16 1.55 -7.44
N GLU A 16 -11.81 0.60 -6.57
CA GLU A 16 -12.75 -0.44 -6.12
C GLU A 16 -13.72 0.04 -5.04
N LYS A 17 -13.25 0.85 -4.07
CA LYS A 17 -14.02 1.29 -2.91
C LYS A 17 -13.53 2.62 -2.36
N VAL A 18 -14.32 3.21 -1.46
CA VAL A 18 -13.97 4.41 -0.69
C VAL A 18 -13.94 4.06 0.79
N MET A 19 -12.93 4.57 1.48
CA MET A 19 -12.80 4.51 2.93
C MET A 19 -12.69 5.93 3.45
N TRP A 20 -13.47 6.26 4.49
CA TRP A 20 -13.32 7.50 5.21
C TRP A 20 -12.22 7.34 6.25
N TYR A 21 -11.41 8.38 6.45
CA TYR A 21 -10.35 8.39 7.44
C TYR A 21 -10.49 9.67 8.28
N PRO A 22 -10.20 9.61 9.59
CA PRO A 22 -10.65 10.63 10.54
C PRO A 22 -9.88 11.95 10.44
N GLU A 23 -8.58 11.89 10.15
CA GLU A 23 -7.71 13.05 10.11
C GLU A 23 -7.31 13.38 8.68
N ARG A 24 -7.47 14.64 8.28
CA ARG A 24 -7.17 15.09 6.91
C ARG A 24 -5.75 14.74 6.46
N LYS A 25 -4.77 14.78 7.38
CA LYS A 25 -3.35 14.56 7.13
C LYS A 25 -2.82 13.45 8.02
N VAL A 26 -1.83 12.72 7.52
CA VAL A 26 -1.01 11.82 8.33
C VAL A 26 0.15 12.63 8.89
N SER A 27 0.17 12.80 10.22
CA SER A 27 1.20 13.58 10.93
C SER A 27 2.07 12.75 11.87
N SER A 28 1.69 11.49 12.09
CA SER A 28 2.36 10.55 12.99
C SER A 28 2.26 9.12 12.46
N PRO A 29 3.19 8.22 12.83
CA PRO A 29 3.08 6.78 12.57
C PRO A 29 1.76 6.19 13.09
N GLU A 30 1.26 6.67 14.22
CA GLU A 30 0.03 6.20 14.84
C GLU A 30 -1.21 6.53 13.98
N ASN A 31 -1.24 7.70 13.34
CA ASN A 31 -2.28 8.05 12.38
C ASN A 31 -2.29 7.07 11.20
N ALA A 32 -1.11 6.80 10.62
CA ALA A 32 -0.97 5.85 9.52
C ALA A 32 -1.40 4.44 9.93
N ALA A 33 -0.94 3.98 11.11
CA ALA A 33 -1.28 2.68 11.68
C ALA A 33 -2.79 2.50 11.86
N LYS A 34 -3.50 3.56 12.29
CA LYS A 34 -4.95 3.53 12.47
C LYS A 34 -5.67 3.31 11.12
N ILE A 35 -5.29 4.07 10.09
CA ILE A 35 -5.85 3.95 8.73
C ILE A 35 -5.58 2.54 8.17
N MET A 36 -4.33 2.08 8.28
CA MET A 36 -3.94 0.76 7.76
C MET A 36 -4.65 -0.38 8.49
N ARG A 37 -4.82 -0.31 9.81
CA ARG A 37 -5.56 -1.33 10.57
C ARG A 37 -7.03 -1.41 10.15
N GLU A 38 -7.69 -0.27 9.95
CA GLU A 38 -9.07 -0.23 9.45
C GLU A 38 -9.18 -0.83 8.04
N PHE A 39 -8.21 -0.54 7.16
CA PHE A 39 -8.17 -1.07 5.80
C PHE A 39 -7.87 -2.56 5.72
N VAL A 40 -6.92 -3.06 6.52
CA VAL A 40 -6.59 -4.49 6.56
C VAL A 40 -7.77 -5.28 7.12
N GLY A 41 -8.35 -4.79 8.20
CA GLY A 41 -9.39 -5.49 8.96
C GLY A 41 -8.86 -6.73 9.68
N PRO A 42 -9.75 -7.62 10.16
CA PRO A 42 -9.34 -8.91 10.67
C PRO A 42 -8.69 -9.73 9.53
N SER A 43 -7.46 -10.18 9.76
CA SER A 43 -6.68 -10.99 8.82
C SER A 43 -5.94 -12.07 9.59
N ASP A 44 -6.07 -13.32 9.14
CA ASP A 44 -5.35 -14.49 9.64
C ASP A 44 -3.95 -14.62 9.02
N ARG A 45 -3.62 -13.76 8.06
CA ARG A 45 -2.34 -13.74 7.33
C ARG A 45 -1.67 -12.39 7.46
N GLU A 46 -0.34 -12.37 7.28
CA GLU A 46 0.41 -11.12 7.18
C GLU A 46 0.06 -10.41 5.86
N VAL A 47 -0.36 -9.15 5.97
CA VAL A 47 -0.70 -8.29 4.85
C VAL A 47 0.27 -7.14 4.85
N PHE A 48 0.98 -6.95 3.74
CA PHE A 48 1.80 -5.77 3.48
C PHE A 48 0.97 -4.71 2.75
N VAL A 49 0.97 -3.49 3.27
CA VAL A 49 0.11 -2.39 2.84
C VAL A 49 0.98 -1.22 2.42
N LEU A 50 0.55 -0.57 1.35
CA LEU A 50 1.05 0.74 0.93
C LEU A 50 -0.04 1.79 1.12
N LEU A 51 0.33 2.91 1.72
CA LEU A 51 -0.47 4.13 1.81
C LEU A 51 0.25 5.24 1.06
N SER A 52 -0.29 5.67 -0.08
CA SER A 52 0.20 6.83 -0.84
C SER A 52 -0.36 8.12 -0.28
N LEU A 53 0.49 9.13 -0.23
CA LEU A 53 0.15 10.48 0.21
C LEU A 53 0.44 11.51 -0.89
N ASN A 54 -0.30 12.62 -0.87
CA ASN A 54 0.04 13.82 -1.64
C ASN A 54 1.10 14.69 -0.93
N THR A 55 1.50 15.81 -1.55
CA THR A 55 2.50 16.75 -1.02
C THR A 55 2.10 17.44 0.29
N LYS A 56 0.84 17.32 0.72
CA LYS A 56 0.31 17.83 1.99
C LYS A 56 0.21 16.74 3.06
N ASN A 57 0.76 15.55 2.80
CA ASN A 57 0.63 14.34 3.60
C ASN A 57 -0.83 13.87 3.79
N GLU A 58 -1.69 14.13 2.81
CA GLU A 58 -3.07 13.64 2.82
C GLU A 58 -3.15 12.29 2.07
N PRO A 59 -3.79 11.25 2.64
CA PRO A 59 -4.02 9.97 1.97
C PRO A 59 -4.72 10.11 0.62
N THR A 60 -4.18 9.48 -0.41
CA THR A 60 -4.78 9.46 -1.76
C THR A 60 -5.13 8.06 -2.23
N HIS A 61 -4.35 7.07 -1.81
CA HIS A 61 -4.51 5.68 -2.23
C HIS A 61 -3.99 4.73 -1.14
N ILE A 62 -4.64 3.58 -1.00
CA ILE A 62 -4.23 2.51 -0.09
C ILE A 62 -4.47 1.15 -0.75
N GLU A 63 -3.51 0.25 -0.66
CA GLU A 63 -3.55 -1.06 -1.30
C GLU A 63 -2.86 -2.14 -0.47
N LYS A 64 -3.38 -3.37 -0.55
CA LYS A 64 -2.71 -4.57 -0.06
C LYS A 64 -1.73 -5.03 -1.15
N VAL A 65 -0.44 -4.71 -1.00
CA VAL A 65 0.59 -5.02 -2.00
C VAL A 65 0.95 -6.51 -2.00
N SER A 66 0.93 -7.15 -0.83
CA SER A 66 1.21 -8.58 -0.70
C SER A 66 0.43 -9.18 0.46
N VAL A 67 -0.09 -10.40 0.27
CA VAL A 67 -0.70 -11.22 1.32
C VAL A 67 0.17 -12.46 1.49
N GLY A 68 0.89 -12.50 2.59
CA GLY A 68 1.86 -13.52 2.94
C GLY A 68 1.26 -14.77 3.56
N SER A 69 2.09 -15.53 4.25
CA SER A 69 1.69 -16.63 5.13
C SER A 69 1.31 -16.11 6.53
N LEU A 70 1.21 -17.01 7.51
CA LEU A 70 1.02 -16.65 8.91
C LEU A 70 2.19 -15.82 9.49
N ASN A 71 3.42 -16.01 8.97
CA ASN A 71 4.64 -15.52 9.62
C ASN A 71 5.59 -14.74 8.69
N ALA A 72 5.24 -14.60 7.42
CA ALA A 72 6.06 -13.87 6.46
C ALA A 72 5.25 -13.45 5.23
N SER A 73 5.47 -12.22 4.77
CA SER A 73 5.08 -11.75 3.44
C SER A 73 6.32 -11.45 2.59
N ILE A 74 6.38 -12.02 1.38
CA ILE A 74 7.44 -11.68 0.41
C ILE A 74 6.97 -10.44 -0.34
N ILE A 75 7.81 -9.40 -0.35
CA ILE A 75 7.54 -8.15 -1.06
C ILE A 75 8.64 -7.90 -2.07
N HIS A 76 8.23 -7.60 -3.31
CA HIS A 76 9.14 -7.14 -4.34
C HIS A 76 8.96 -5.62 -4.53
N PRO A 77 10.03 -4.80 -4.45
CA PRO A 77 9.91 -3.34 -4.59
C PRO A 77 9.15 -2.89 -5.85
N ARG A 78 9.29 -3.62 -6.96
CA ARG A 78 8.52 -3.37 -8.20
C ARG A 78 7.00 -3.28 -7.99
N GLU A 79 6.43 -4.09 -7.11
CA GLU A 79 4.97 -4.08 -6.86
C GLU A 79 4.58 -2.85 -6.03
N VAL A 80 5.39 -2.51 -5.03
CA VAL A 80 5.24 -1.28 -4.22
C VAL A 80 5.31 -0.04 -5.12
N PHE A 81 6.38 0.08 -5.91
CA PHE A 81 6.59 1.25 -6.76
C PHE A 81 5.63 1.33 -7.93
N LYS A 82 5.15 0.21 -8.47
CA LYS A 82 4.12 0.23 -9.51
C LYS A 82 2.86 0.93 -9.00
N SER A 83 2.39 0.59 -7.81
CA SER A 83 1.24 1.25 -7.19
C SER A 83 1.50 2.73 -6.89
N ALA A 84 2.64 3.03 -6.25
CA ALA A 84 3.03 4.40 -5.93
C ALA A 84 3.07 5.31 -7.18
N ILE A 85 3.73 4.84 -8.24
CA ILE A 85 3.88 5.56 -9.51
C ILE A 85 2.52 5.74 -10.19
N LEU A 86 1.72 4.68 -10.32
CA LEU A 86 0.40 4.78 -10.95
C LEU A 86 -0.56 5.68 -10.17
N SER A 87 -0.39 5.78 -8.84
CA SER A 87 -1.17 6.68 -7.97
C SER A 87 -0.66 8.13 -7.94
N ASN A 88 0.43 8.47 -8.64
CA ASN A 88 1.13 9.76 -8.54
C ASN A 88 1.44 10.14 -7.08
N ALA A 89 1.90 9.18 -6.28
CA ALA A 89 2.25 9.41 -4.88
C ALA A 89 3.39 10.43 -4.76
N ALA A 90 3.24 11.40 -3.87
CA ALA A 90 4.34 12.28 -3.48
C ALA A 90 5.21 11.62 -2.39
N ASN A 91 4.56 10.92 -1.46
CA ASN A 91 5.18 10.13 -0.41
C ASN A 91 4.43 8.79 -0.27
N ILE A 92 5.10 7.77 0.26
CA ILE A 92 4.47 6.49 0.62
C ILE A 92 4.78 6.15 2.07
N ILE A 93 3.85 5.45 2.73
CA ILE A 93 4.06 4.80 4.01
C ILE A 93 3.78 3.31 3.81
N LEU A 94 4.67 2.46 4.33
CA LEU A 94 4.54 1.02 4.27
C LEU A 94 4.21 0.47 5.66
N GLY A 95 3.45 -0.61 5.70
CA GLY A 95 3.12 -1.28 6.95
C GLY A 95 2.75 -2.75 6.74
N HIS A 96 2.81 -3.53 7.80
CA HIS A 96 2.27 -4.88 7.81
C HIS A 96 1.54 -5.19 9.12
N ASN A 97 0.60 -6.13 9.09
CA ASN A 97 0.04 -6.72 10.31
C ASN A 97 0.74 -8.04 10.64
N HIS A 98 0.83 -8.35 11.93
CA HIS A 98 1.11 -9.70 12.42
C HIS A 98 -0.18 -10.31 12.99
N PRO A 99 -0.68 -11.43 12.45
CA PRO A 99 -1.88 -12.10 12.94
C PRO A 99 -1.83 -12.50 14.42
N SER A 100 -0.64 -12.74 14.96
CA SER A 100 -0.38 -13.07 16.37
C SER A 100 -0.56 -11.88 17.33
N GLY A 101 -0.81 -10.68 16.82
CA GLY A 101 -1.04 -9.48 17.64
C GLY A 101 0.21 -8.86 18.27
N HIS A 102 1.42 -9.35 17.96
CA HIS A 102 2.67 -8.73 18.37
C HIS A 102 3.18 -7.79 17.25
N PRO A 103 3.13 -6.46 17.43
CA PRO A 103 3.64 -5.55 16.42
C PRO A 103 5.18 -5.56 16.44
N LEU A 104 5.82 -6.03 15.36
CA LEU A 104 7.11 -5.45 15.00
C LEU A 104 6.81 -4.07 14.41
N ASN A 105 7.59 -3.11 14.87
CA ASN A 105 7.40 -1.69 14.64
C ASN A 105 7.20 -1.37 13.15
N ILE A 106 6.29 -0.43 12.88
CA ILE A 106 6.16 0.22 11.57
C ILE A 106 7.54 0.76 11.20
N VAL A 107 8.12 0.24 10.11
CA VAL A 107 9.40 0.72 9.59
C VAL A 107 9.13 1.63 8.41
N SER A 108 9.81 2.77 8.45
CA SER A 108 9.83 3.91 7.52
C SER A 108 9.60 3.58 6.04
#